data_AF-A0A517D6B3-F1
#
_entry.id   AF-A0A517D6B3-F1
#
_cell.length_a   1.000
_cell.length_b   1.000
_cell.length_c   1.000
_cell.angle_alpha   90.00
_cell.angle_beta   90.00
_cell.angle_gamma   90.00
#
_symmetry.space_group_name_H-M   'P 1'
#
loop_
_entity.id
_entity.type
_entity.pdbx_description
1 polymer ?
#
loop_
_entity_poly.entity_id
_entity_poly.type
_entity_poly.pdbx_seq_one_letter_code
_entity_poly.pdbx_strand_id
1 'polypeptide(L)'
;MSIVLFIISLLVLIMLPNLSQQRKHANSIHGKAMTSVIQTQIDAYENENGTDNVSLEELNKANYLTDAQVQQAHHEKIVIVDGKAIQR
;
A
#
# COMPACT_ATOMS: atom_id res chain seq x y z
N MET A 1 -6.00 -4.43 45.73
CA MET A 1 -5.65 -3.55 44.58
C MET A 1 -4.59 -4.16 43.65
N SER A 2 -3.52 -4.79 44.15
CA SER A 2 -2.43 -5.34 43.32
C SER A 2 -2.85 -6.44 42.33
N ILE A 3 -3.80 -7.30 42.72
CA ILE A 3 -4.34 -8.37 41.84
C ILE A 3 -5.03 -7.78 40.60
N VAL A 4 -5.72 -6.65 40.75
CA VAL A 4 -6.39 -5.98 39.62
C VAL A 4 -5.38 -5.45 38.61
N LEU A 5 -4.32 -4.81 39.10
CA LEU A 5 -3.22 -4.34 38.24
C LEU A 5 -2.51 -5.50 37.52
N PHE A 6 -2.34 -6.63 38.21
CA PHE A 6 -1.77 -7.84 37.61
C PHE A 6 -2.62 -8.37 36.46
N ILE A 7 -3.94 -8.47 36.65
CA ILE A 7 -4.87 -8.93 35.60
C ILE A 7 -4.89 -7.95 34.41
N ILE A 8 -4.93 -6.63 34.64
CA ILE A 8 -4.88 -5.64 33.57
C ILE A 8 -3.58 -5.78 32.77
N SER A 9 -2.44 -5.98 33.43
CA SER A 9 -1.16 -6.17 32.75
C SER A 9 -1.15 -7.42 31.86
N LEU A 10 -1.76 -8.53 32.30
CA LEU A 10 -1.89 -9.75 31.49
C LEU A 10 -2.78 -9.53 30.26
N LEU A 11 -3.91 -8.83 30.43
CA LEU A 11 -4.81 -8.50 29.32
C LEU A 11 -4.13 -7.63 28.27
N VAL A 12 -3.38 -6.60 28.70
CA VAL A 12 -2.60 -5.74 27.79
C VAL A 12 -1.53 -6.53 27.06
N LEU A 13 -0.82 -7.43 27.75
CA LEU A 13 0.21 -8.28 27.16
C LEU A 13 -0.35 -9.21 26.07
N ILE A 14 -1.59 -9.69 26.19
CA ILE A 14 -2.26 -10.53 25.19
C ILE A 14 -2.80 -9.69 24.02
N MET A 15 -3.35 -8.49 24.30
CA MET A 15 -3.96 -7.63 23.27
C MET A 15 -2.94 -6.96 22.35
N LEU A 16 -1.82 -6.46 22.88
CA LEU A 16 -0.80 -5.77 22.10
C LEU A 16 -0.23 -6.57 20.91
N PRO A 17 0.20 -7.83 21.06
CA PRO A 17 0.70 -8.61 19.93
C PRO A 17 -0.38 -8.87 18.88
N ASN A 18 -1.63 -9.09 19.30
CA ASN A 18 -2.73 -9.30 18.37
C ASN A 18 -3.01 -8.03 17.54
N LEU A 19 -3.02 -6.86 18.18
CA LEU A 19 -3.21 -5.57 17.49
C LEU A 19 -2.07 -5.25 16.52
N SER A 20 -0.82 -5.50 16.93
CA SER A 20 0.35 -5.33 16.06
C SER A 20 0.28 -6.22 14.81
N GLN A 21 -0.15 -7.48 14.95
CA GLN A 21 -0.29 -8.38 13.81
C GLN A 21 -1.42 -7.96 12.86
N GLN A 22 -2.56 -7.54 13.40
CA GLN A 22 -3.67 -7.04 12.59
C GLN A 22 -3.29 -5.78 11.80
N ARG A 23 -2.56 -4.84 12.42
CA ARG A 23 -2.02 -3.65 11.72
C ARG A 23 -1.08 -4.03 10.58
N LYS A 24 -0.16 -4.98 10.80
CA LYS A 24 0.74 -5.47 9.75
C LYS A 24 -0.03 -6.12 8.59
N HIS A 25 -1.06 -6.91 8.91
CA HIS A 25 -1.91 -7.54 7.90
C HIS A 25 -2.67 -6.49 7.07
N ALA A 26 -3.27 -5.50 7.73
CA ALA A 26 -3.95 -4.39 7.06
C ALA A 26 -3.01 -3.62 6.12
N ASN A 27 -1.80 -3.29 6.59
CA ASN A 27 -0.80 -2.60 5.77
C ASN A 27 -0.39 -3.43 4.54
N SER A 28 -0.27 -4.76 4.68
CA SER A 28 0.05 -5.64 3.55
C SER A 28 -1.09 -5.72 2.53
N ILE A 29 -2.35 -5.77 2.98
CA ILE A 29 -3.51 -5.73 2.07
C ILE A 29 -3.56 -4.39 1.33
N HIS A 30 -3.33 -3.29 2.06
CA HIS A 30 -3.36 -1.95 1.48
C HIS A 30 -2.33 -1.80 0.36
N GLY A 31 -1.07 -2.23 0.59
CA GLY A 31 -0.01 -2.21 -0.43
C GLY A 31 -0.32 -3.02 -1.68
N LYS A 32 -0.92 -4.21 -1.51
CA LYS A 32 -1.36 -5.04 -2.63
C LYS A 32 -2.48 -4.38 -3.44
N ALA A 33 -3.45 -3.78 -2.75
CA ALA A 33 -4.54 -3.07 -3.40
C ALA A 33 -4.02 -1.87 -4.20
N MET A 34 -3.11 -1.08 -3.62
CA MET A 34 -2.49 0.05 -4.29
C MET A 34 -1.69 -0.37 -5.52
N THR A 35 -0.93 -1.46 -5.42
CA THR A 35 -0.20 -2.05 -6.56
C THR A 35 -1.16 -2.41 -7.70
N SER A 36 -2.32 -3.00 -7.38
CA SER A 36 -3.34 -3.34 -8.38
C SER A 36 -3.95 -2.09 -9.03
N VAL A 37 -4.20 -1.03 -8.27
CA VAL A 37 -4.72 0.24 -8.81
C VAL A 37 -3.72 0.82 -9.80
N ILE A 38 -2.43 0.89 -9.44
CA ILE A 38 -1.37 1.39 -10.33
C ILE A 38 -1.27 0.52 -11.58
N GLN A 39 -1.34 -0.82 -11.45
CA GLN A 39 -1.34 -1.70 -12.63
C GLN A 39 -2.51 -1.38 -13.57
N THR A 40 -3.72 -1.21 -13.05
CA THR A 40 -4.89 -0.83 -13.87
C THR A 40 -4.67 0.50 -14.58
N GLN A 41 -3.96 1.45 -13.97
CA GLN A 41 -3.64 2.73 -14.62
C GLN A 41 -2.58 2.58 -15.70
N ILE A 42 -1.59 1.71 -15.53
CA ILE A 42 -0.63 1.36 -16.58
C ILE A 42 -1.36 0.72 -17.76
N ASP A 43 -2.23 -0.26 -17.50
CA ASP A 43 -2.98 -0.96 -18.55
C ASP A 43 -3.91 0.01 -19.31
N ALA A 44 -4.51 0.97 -18.61
CA ALA A 44 -5.32 2.02 -19.24
C ALA A 44 -4.48 2.96 -20.12
N TYR A 45 -3.30 3.35 -19.62
CA TYR A 45 -2.35 4.17 -20.39
C TYR A 45 -1.85 3.42 -21.64
N GLU A 46 -1.55 2.14 -21.53
CA GLU A 46 -1.13 1.28 -22.64
C GLU A 46 -2.22 1.19 -23.71
N ASN A 47 -3.48 1.01 -23.30
CA ASN A 47 -4.60 0.93 -24.23
C ASN A 47 -4.79 2.22 -25.04
N GLU A 48 -4.50 3.38 -24.45
CA GLU A 48 -4.65 4.68 -25.12
C GLU A 48 -3.41 5.09 -25.95
N ASN A 49 -2.21 4.75 -25.48
CA ASN A 49 -0.94 5.24 -26.07
C ASN A 49 -0.14 4.16 -26.80
N GLY A 50 -0.52 2.89 -26.69
CA GLY A 50 0.16 1.75 -27.30
C GLY A 50 1.50 1.38 -26.65
N THR A 51 1.77 1.87 -25.44
CA THR A 51 2.97 1.54 -24.66
C THR A 51 2.68 1.49 -23.17
N ASP A 52 3.23 0.50 -22.50
CA ASP A 52 3.19 0.27 -21.06
C ASP A 52 4.39 0.89 -20.32
N ASN A 53 5.35 1.47 -21.07
CA ASN A 53 6.56 2.04 -20.52
C ASN A 53 6.26 3.45 -19.97
N VAL A 54 5.79 3.50 -18.74
CA VAL A 54 5.35 4.72 -18.07
C VAL A 54 5.84 4.76 -16.62
N SER A 55 6.22 5.95 -16.17
CA SER A 55 6.58 6.23 -14.77
C SER A 55 5.37 6.68 -13.94
N LEU A 56 5.48 6.63 -12.61
CA LEU A 56 4.44 7.13 -11.71
C LEU A 56 4.16 8.62 -11.94
N GLU A 57 5.22 9.38 -12.25
CA GLU A 57 5.16 10.80 -12.52
C GLU A 57 4.48 11.10 -13.87
N GLU A 58 4.69 10.26 -14.88
CA GLU A 58 4.00 10.36 -16.17
C GLU A 58 2.52 9.99 -16.05
N LEU A 59 2.19 8.94 -15.29
CA LEU A 59 0.79 8.60 -14.96
C LEU A 59 0.09 9.74 -14.21
N ASN A 60 0.79 10.47 -13.34
CA ASN A 60 0.24 11.65 -12.67
C ASN A 60 0.02 12.81 -13.64
N LYS A 61 1.04 13.15 -14.44
CA LYS A 61 0.93 14.21 -15.45
C LYS A 61 -0.17 13.95 -16.48
N ALA A 62 -0.40 12.68 -16.82
CA ALA A 62 -1.47 12.24 -17.70
C ALA A 62 -2.83 12.07 -16.98
N ASN A 63 -2.92 12.40 -15.68
CA ASN A 63 -4.12 12.33 -14.83
C ASN A 63 -4.68 10.92 -14.58
N TYR A 64 -3.89 9.86 -14.79
CA TYR A 64 -4.25 8.49 -14.40
C TYR A 64 -4.06 8.25 -12.90
N LEU A 65 -3.13 8.97 -12.27
CA LEU A 65 -2.91 8.96 -10.83
C LEU A 65 -3.07 10.36 -10.25
N THR A 66 -3.62 10.44 -9.04
CA THR A 66 -3.62 11.67 -8.24
C THR A 66 -2.31 11.83 -7.48
N ASP A 67 -1.99 13.07 -7.07
CA ASP A 67 -0.82 13.33 -6.21
C ASP A 67 -0.82 12.48 -4.95
N ALA A 68 -1.99 12.28 -4.32
CA ALA A 68 -2.12 11.45 -3.14
C ALA A 68 -1.75 9.98 -3.42
N GLN A 69 -2.13 9.46 -4.59
CA GLN A 69 -1.78 8.11 -5.02
C GLN A 69 -0.29 7.96 -5.30
N VAL A 70 0.34 8.95 -5.93
CA VAL A 70 1.81 8.94 -6.14
C VAL A 70 2.55 8.95 -4.80
N GLN A 71 2.14 9.81 -3.87
CA GLN A 71 2.73 9.86 -2.52
C GLN A 71 2.55 8.52 -1.78
N GLN A 72 1.37 7.90 -1.89
CA GLN A 72 1.13 6.58 -1.31
C GLN A 72 2.02 5.51 -1.93
N ALA A 73 2.17 5.52 -3.26
CA ALA A 73 3.04 4.59 -3.98
C ALA A 73 4.50 4.70 -3.49
N HIS A 74 5.01 5.92 -3.28
CA HIS A 74 6.34 6.12 -2.70
C HIS A 74 6.44 5.64 -1.25
N HIS A 75 5.42 5.91 -0.43
CA HIS A 75 5.38 5.45 0.97
C HIS A 75 5.40 3.92 1.08
N GLU A 76 4.68 3.26 0.19
CA GLU A 76 4.58 1.80 0.10
C GLU A 76 5.70 1.17 -0.73
N LYS A 77 6.62 1.97 -1.26
CA LYS A 77 7.76 1.54 -2.09
C LYS A 77 7.34 0.78 -3.35
N ILE A 78 6.25 1.21 -3.97
CA ILE A 78 5.79 0.67 -5.23
C ILE A 78 6.57 1.37 -6.36
N VAL A 79 7.09 0.57 -7.28
CA VAL A 79 7.82 1.02 -8.47
C VAL A 79 7.25 0.35 -9.71
N ILE A 80 7.38 1.03 -10.86
CA ILE A 80 7.02 0.46 -12.16
C ILE A 80 8.28 -0.08 -12.82
N VAL A 81 8.26 -1.35 -13.22
CA VAL A 81 9.36 -2.03 -13.93
C VAL A 81 8.74 -2.83 -15.06
N ASP A 82 9.17 -2.58 -16.29
CA ASP A 82 8.70 -3.29 -17.50
C ASP A 82 7.16 -3.36 -17.58
N GLY A 83 6.49 -2.20 -17.43
CA GLY A 83 5.03 -2.10 -17.50
C GLY A 83 4.28 -2.69 -16.28
N LYS A 84 4.99 -3.08 -15.22
CA LYS A 84 4.39 -3.72 -14.05
C LYS A 84 4.61 -2.97 -12.76
N ALA A 85 3.54 -2.80 -11.99
CA ALA A 85 3.61 -2.27 -10.64
C ALA A 85 4.10 -3.34 -9.66
N ILE A 86 5.18 -3.05 -8.91
CA ILE A 86 5.81 -3.98 -7.96
C ILE A 86 6.06 -3.27 -6.63
N GLN A 87 5.59 -3.85 -5.53
CA GLN A 87 5.90 -3.40 -4.17
C GLN A 87 7.24 -3.97 -3.69
N ARG A 88 8.17 -3.11 -3.23
CA ARG A 88 9.49 -3.50 -2.71
C ARG A 88 9.60 -3.48 -1.17
#